data_AF-A0A2V8XG79-F1
#
_entry.id   AF-A0A2V8XG79-F1
#
_cell.length_a   1.000
_cell.length_b   1.000
_cell.length_c   1.000
_cell.angle_alpha   90.00
_cell.angle_beta   90.00
_cell.angle_gamma   90.00
#
_symmetry.space_group_name_H-M   'P 1'
#
loop_
_entity.id
_entity.type
_entity.pdbx_description
1 polymer ?
#
loop_
_entity_poly.entity_id
_entity_poly.type
_entity_poly.pdbx_seq_one_letter_code
_entity_poly.pdbx_strand_id
1 'polypeptide(L)'
;MRKGPKIPWAKAVQVRPVLQARAAEDEVASVAAPELKFEVPSFATVLVPARNGPPRPRGSAPSPTNTGTDAEKTEAPTIASQLTPQETVVAQQETNQSISIAERNLASVRGKTLNAVQTDLVSKIKGFLKDAREAAQAGDWKRARSLAKKAQVLSEELTGSF
;
A
#
# COMPACT_ATOMS: atom_id res chain seq x y z
N MET A 1 35.74 -31.31 -18.02
CA MET A 1 35.63 -30.54 -16.76
C MET A 1 35.88 -29.07 -17.06
N ARG A 2 34.86 -28.19 -17.00
CA ARG A 2 34.96 -26.77 -17.37
C ARG A 2 35.11 -25.92 -16.10
N LYS A 3 36.23 -25.22 -15.94
CA LYS A 3 36.50 -24.31 -14.81
C LYS A 3 35.75 -22.99 -15.06
N GLY A 4 34.88 -22.59 -14.14
CA GLY A 4 34.16 -21.32 -14.20
C GLY A 4 35.09 -20.12 -13.93
N PRO A 5 34.78 -18.93 -14.48
CA PRO A 5 35.61 -17.73 -14.30
C PRO A 5 35.50 -17.19 -12.87
N LYS A 6 36.65 -16.89 -12.26
CA LYS A 6 36.77 -16.28 -10.93
C LYS A 6 36.62 -14.76 -11.08
N ILE A 7 35.51 -14.21 -10.59
CA ILE A 7 35.29 -12.76 -10.55
C ILE A 7 36.07 -12.20 -9.34
N PRO A 8 37.05 -11.31 -9.53
CA PRO A 8 37.77 -10.71 -8.41
C PRO A 8 36.92 -9.63 -7.75
N TRP A 9 36.52 -9.83 -6.49
CA TRP A 9 35.75 -8.88 -5.66
C TRP A 9 36.54 -7.62 -5.24
N ALA A 10 37.67 -7.32 -5.89
CA ALA A 10 38.69 -6.41 -5.36
C ALA A 10 38.44 -4.90 -5.65
N LYS A 11 37.19 -4.45 -5.77
CA LYS A 11 36.86 -3.02 -5.91
C LYS A 11 35.71 -2.60 -4.98
N ALA A 12 35.88 -2.79 -3.68
CA ALA A 12 35.07 -2.09 -2.68
C ALA A 12 35.65 -0.67 -2.52
N VAL A 13 35.11 0.30 -3.26
CA VAL A 13 35.40 1.71 -3.05
C VAL A 13 34.65 2.13 -1.77
N GLN A 14 35.37 2.19 -0.65
CA GLN A 14 34.85 2.75 0.60
C GLN A 14 34.76 4.28 0.44
N VAL A 15 33.58 4.77 0.09
CA VAL A 15 33.27 6.21 0.21
C VAL A 15 32.91 6.45 1.68
N ARG A 16 33.83 7.03 2.44
CA ARG A 16 33.53 7.52 3.80
C ARG A 16 32.76 8.84 3.66
N PRO A 17 31.52 8.94 4.15
CA PRO A 17 30.85 10.24 4.23
C PRO A 17 31.60 11.12 5.23
N VAL A 18 32.07 12.27 4.78
CA VAL A 18 32.60 13.32 5.65
C VAL A 18 31.43 13.96 6.37
N LEU A 19 31.31 13.71 7.67
CA LEU A 19 30.42 14.48 8.54
C LEU A 19 31.08 15.84 8.79
N GLN A 20 30.59 16.87 8.11
CA GLN A 20 30.99 18.24 8.36
C GLN A 20 30.35 18.68 9.68
N ALA A 21 31.12 18.62 10.77
CA ALA A 21 30.72 19.22 12.04
C ALA A 21 30.72 20.75 11.87
N ARG A 22 29.54 21.33 11.64
CA ARG A 22 29.38 22.79 11.66
C ARG A 22 29.35 23.23 13.11
N ALA A 23 30.48 23.78 13.56
CA ALA A 23 30.60 24.54 14.79
C ALA A 23 29.58 25.68 14.79
N ALA A 24 28.94 25.86 15.94
CA ALA A 24 28.09 27.00 16.23
C ALA A 24 28.96 28.25 16.30
N GLU A 25 28.69 29.21 15.42
CA GLU A 25 29.05 30.61 15.64
C GLU A 25 27.82 31.44 15.29
N ASP A 26 27.34 32.16 16.30
CA ASP A 26 26.34 33.22 16.24
C ASP A 26 26.71 34.23 15.15
N GLU A 27 25.87 34.37 14.13
CA GLU A 27 25.75 35.65 13.44
C GLU A 27 24.31 35.88 12.97
N VAL A 28 23.76 36.94 13.54
CA VAL A 28 22.42 37.48 13.36
C VAL A 28 22.19 37.95 11.92
N ALA A 29 21.50 37.14 11.13
CA ALA A 29 20.84 37.58 9.91
C ALA A 29 19.35 37.25 10.00
N SER A 30 18.59 38.23 10.50
CA SER A 30 17.13 38.26 10.53
C SER A 30 16.56 38.19 9.10
N VAL A 31 16.44 36.98 8.57
CA VAL A 31 15.58 36.66 7.43
C VAL A 31 14.30 36.09 8.03
N ALA A 32 13.23 36.86 7.92
CA ALA A 32 11.91 36.55 8.43
C ALA A 32 11.49 35.13 8.01
N ALA A 33 11.41 34.23 8.99
CA ALA A 33 10.65 33.01 8.84
C ALA A 33 9.18 33.41 8.63
N PRO A 34 8.47 32.88 7.61
CA PRO A 34 7.03 33.02 7.59
C PRO A 34 6.48 32.28 8.81
N GLU A 35 5.95 33.03 9.78
CA GLU A 35 5.12 32.48 10.85
C GLU A 35 3.93 31.77 10.19
N LEU A 36 4.05 30.45 10.00
CA LEU A 36 2.93 29.59 9.68
C LEU A 36 2.02 29.57 10.90
N LYS A 37 1.06 30.49 10.93
CA LYS A 37 -0.05 30.49 11.88
C LYS A 37 -0.88 29.24 11.63
N PHE A 38 -0.61 28.18 12.39
CA PHE A 38 -1.46 27.00 12.45
C PHE A 38 -2.75 27.38 13.19
N GLU A 39 -3.70 27.94 12.46
CA GLU A 39 -5.05 28.15 12.98
C GLU A 39 -5.78 26.81 12.91
N VAL A 40 -5.83 26.12 14.04
CA VAL A 40 -6.61 24.89 14.20
C VAL A 40 -8.07 25.32 14.40
N PRO A 41 -8.98 25.07 13.44
CA PRO A 41 -10.39 25.29 13.71
C PRO A 41 -10.81 24.36 14.85
N SER A 42 -11.23 24.95 15.96
CA SER A 42 -11.88 24.24 17.05
C SER A 42 -13.17 23.63 16.50
N PHE A 43 -13.17 22.32 16.25
CA PHE A 43 -14.40 21.60 15.93
C PHE A 43 -15.24 21.55 17.21
N ALA A 44 -16.20 22.46 17.32
CA ALA A 44 -17.22 22.41 18.34
C ALA A 44 -17.92 21.04 18.25
N THR A 45 -17.71 20.23 19.28
CA THR A 45 -18.32 18.90 19.39
C THR A 45 -19.80 19.09 19.67
N VAL A 46 -20.64 18.96 18.64
CA VAL A 46 -22.11 18.89 18.82
C VAL A 46 -22.45 17.47 19.24
N LEU A 47 -22.57 17.27 20.55
CA LEU A 47 -23.15 16.06 21.13
C LEU A 47 -24.65 16.06 20.85
N VAL A 48 -25.08 15.30 19.84
CA VAL A 48 -26.51 15.00 19.62
C VAL A 48 -26.89 13.84 20.56
N PRO A 49 -27.84 14.03 21.49
CA PRO A 49 -28.31 12.94 22.34
C PRO A 49 -29.17 11.97 21.51
N ALA A 50 -28.68 10.73 21.36
CA ALA A 50 -29.46 9.62 20.81
C ALA A 50 -30.58 9.26 21.81
N ARG A 51 -31.84 9.56 21.44
CA ARG A 51 -33.02 9.10 22.18
C ARG A 51 -33.47 7.74 21.67
N ASN A 52 -33.61 6.82 22.63
CA ASN A 52 -34.10 5.44 22.54
C ASN A 52 -35.46 5.28 21.82
N GLY A 53 -35.60 4.17 21.07
CA GLY A 53 -36.83 3.35 21.04
C GLY A 53 -37.64 3.33 19.73
N PRO A 54 -38.22 2.18 19.31
CA PRO A 54 -38.69 1.98 17.93
C PRO A 54 -40.22 2.10 17.77
N PRO A 55 -40.71 2.55 16.60
CA PRO A 55 -42.07 2.23 16.17
C PRO A 55 -42.05 1.20 15.03
N ARG A 56 -42.62 0.02 15.32
CA ARG A 56 -42.99 -1.01 14.35
C ARG A 56 -44.26 -0.58 13.60
N PRO A 57 -44.35 -0.80 12.28
CA PRO A 57 -45.64 -1.09 11.67
C PRO A 57 -45.63 -2.41 10.89
N ARG A 58 -46.67 -3.21 11.14
CA ARG A 58 -47.12 -4.31 10.27
C ARG A 58 -47.90 -3.69 9.10
N GLY A 59 -47.80 -4.28 7.91
CA GLY A 59 -48.73 -4.01 6.81
C GLY A 59 -48.33 -4.72 5.52
N SER A 60 -49.22 -5.54 5.00
CA SER A 60 -49.03 -6.46 3.87
C SER A 60 -49.55 -5.88 2.54
N ALA A 61 -48.88 -6.24 1.43
CA ALA A 61 -49.38 -6.38 0.03
C ALA A 61 -49.73 -5.09 -0.79
N PRO A 62 -50.03 -5.20 -2.11
CA PRO A 62 -49.15 -5.48 -3.27
C PRO A 62 -49.16 -4.35 -4.35
N SER A 63 -48.29 -4.45 -5.37
CA SER A 63 -48.09 -3.50 -6.52
C SER A 63 -49.34 -3.33 -7.43
N PRO A 64 -49.45 -2.25 -8.26
CA PRO A 64 -48.88 -2.28 -9.63
C PRO A 64 -48.43 -0.93 -10.26
N THR A 65 -47.58 -1.06 -11.28
CA THR A 65 -47.43 -0.25 -12.51
C THR A 65 -47.32 1.29 -12.43
N ASN A 66 -46.13 1.81 -12.76
CA ASN A 66 -46.01 3.00 -13.60
C ASN A 66 -44.96 2.75 -14.68
N THR A 67 -45.40 2.93 -15.92
CA THR A 67 -44.67 2.81 -17.18
C THR A 67 -44.21 4.21 -17.62
N GLY A 68 -43.00 4.30 -18.19
CA GLY A 68 -42.46 5.49 -18.88
C GLY A 68 -41.74 6.45 -17.95
N THR A 69 -40.58 7.03 -18.28
CA THR A 69 -39.95 7.29 -19.57
C THR A 69 -38.48 7.68 -19.30
N ASP A 70 -37.61 7.42 -20.26
CA ASP A 70 -36.33 8.11 -20.51
C ASP A 70 -35.21 8.09 -19.45
N ALA A 71 -34.23 7.22 -19.73
CA ALA A 71 -32.83 7.58 -19.96
C ALA A 71 -32.36 8.95 -19.42
N GLU A 72 -31.75 8.95 -18.24
CA GLU A 72 -30.43 9.57 -18.05
C GLU A 72 -29.82 9.00 -16.77
N LYS A 73 -29.26 7.78 -16.87
CA LYS A 73 -28.32 7.31 -15.86
C LYS A 73 -27.10 8.20 -16.03
N THR A 74 -27.04 9.30 -15.28
CA THR A 74 -25.84 10.10 -15.11
C THR A 74 -24.74 9.13 -14.72
N GLU A 75 -23.94 8.76 -15.72
CA GLU A 75 -22.79 7.90 -15.58
C GLU A 75 -21.83 8.73 -14.76
N ALA A 76 -21.87 8.54 -13.43
CA ALA A 76 -20.86 9.08 -12.55
C ALA A 76 -19.52 8.74 -13.22
N PRO A 77 -18.68 9.74 -13.55
CA PRO A 77 -17.48 9.51 -14.32
C PRO A 77 -16.64 8.52 -13.53
N THR A 78 -16.74 7.25 -13.93
CA THR A 78 -15.95 6.19 -13.35
C THR A 78 -14.58 6.45 -13.94
N ILE A 79 -13.78 7.24 -13.24
CA ILE A 79 -12.36 7.39 -13.53
C ILE A 79 -11.74 6.03 -13.25
N ALA A 80 -11.93 5.08 -14.17
CA ALA A 80 -11.08 3.92 -14.27
C ALA A 80 -9.67 4.50 -14.37
N SER A 81 -8.80 4.18 -13.41
CA SER A 81 -7.37 4.43 -13.54
C SER A 81 -6.87 3.51 -14.66
N GLN A 82 -7.17 3.89 -15.91
CA GLN A 82 -6.72 3.20 -17.10
C GLN A 82 -5.22 3.51 -17.19
N LEU A 83 -4.42 2.56 -16.74
CA LEU A 83 -3.00 2.54 -17.07
C LEU A 83 -2.90 2.48 -18.59
N THR A 84 -2.00 3.28 -19.17
CA THR A 84 -1.71 3.16 -20.60
C THR A 84 -1.18 1.74 -20.89
N PRO A 85 -1.32 1.23 -22.13
CA PRO A 85 -0.85 -0.12 -22.46
C PRO A 85 0.64 -0.37 -22.16
N GLN A 86 1.46 0.68 -22.19
CA GLN A 86 2.86 0.58 -21.82
C GLN A 86 3.05 0.50 -20.29
N GLU A 87 2.30 1.28 -19.53
CA GLU A 87 2.31 1.23 -18.06
C GLU A 87 1.75 -0.08 -17.51
N THR A 88 0.79 -0.72 -18.19
CA THR A 88 0.28 -2.04 -17.76
C THR A 88 1.36 -3.12 -17.88
N VAL A 89 2.18 -3.11 -18.93
CA VAL A 89 3.32 -4.05 -19.08
C VAL A 89 4.33 -3.83 -17.95
N VAL A 90 4.68 -2.58 -17.66
CA VAL A 90 5.58 -2.25 -16.55
C VAL A 90 4.98 -2.69 -15.21
N ALA A 91 3.72 -2.37 -14.94
CA ALA A 91 3.04 -2.74 -13.71
C ALA A 91 2.94 -4.26 -13.55
N GLN A 92 2.69 -4.99 -14.64
CA GLN A 92 2.72 -6.46 -14.65
C GLN A 92 4.11 -6.99 -14.29
N GLN A 93 5.16 -6.48 -14.92
CA GLN A 93 6.54 -6.89 -14.64
C GLN A 93 6.91 -6.65 -13.18
N GLU A 94 6.62 -5.47 -12.65
CA GLU A 94 6.90 -5.11 -11.25
C GLU A 94 6.07 -5.94 -10.26
N THR A 95 4.81 -6.22 -10.60
CA THR A 95 3.94 -7.11 -9.81
C THR A 95 4.57 -8.49 -9.70
N ASN A 96 4.93 -9.09 -10.83
CA ASN A 96 5.54 -10.42 -10.88
C ASN A 96 6.89 -10.47 -10.13
N GLN A 97 7.71 -9.42 -10.27
CA GLN A 97 8.97 -9.32 -9.55
C GLN A 97 8.74 -9.26 -8.03
N SER A 98 7.80 -8.44 -7.58
CA SER A 98 7.49 -8.27 -6.15
C SER A 98 6.90 -9.56 -5.56
N ILE A 99 6.01 -10.26 -6.28
CA ILE A 99 5.48 -11.58 -5.91
C ILE A 99 6.63 -12.59 -5.78
N SER A 100 7.53 -12.67 -6.77
CA SER A 100 8.66 -13.60 -6.75
C SER A 100 9.62 -13.36 -5.58
N ILE A 101 9.90 -12.10 -5.24
CA ILE A 101 10.74 -11.76 -4.08
C ILE A 101 10.04 -12.22 -2.79
N ALA A 102 8.77 -11.87 -2.62
CA ALA A 102 8.01 -12.24 -1.43
C ALA A 102 7.91 -13.76 -1.23
N GLU A 103 7.68 -14.52 -2.31
CA GLU A 103 7.65 -15.98 -2.25
C GLU A 103 9.00 -16.59 -1.88
N ARG A 104 10.11 -16.07 -2.42
CA ARG A 104 11.46 -16.52 -2.06
C ARG A 104 11.77 -16.25 -0.59
N ASN A 105 11.37 -15.09 -0.08
CA ASN A 105 11.52 -14.74 1.33
C ASN A 105 10.63 -15.63 2.22
N LEU A 106 9.39 -15.93 1.82
CA LEU A 106 8.55 -16.90 2.53
C LEU A 106 9.15 -18.31 2.50
N ALA A 107 9.82 -18.70 1.42
CA ALA A 107 10.49 -19.98 1.32
C ALA A 107 11.73 -20.06 2.22
N SER A 108 12.50 -18.97 2.35
CA SER A 108 13.72 -18.93 3.18
C SER A 108 13.44 -19.02 4.68
N VAL A 109 12.22 -18.70 5.11
CA VAL A 109 11.79 -18.82 6.51
C VAL A 109 11.06 -20.14 6.80
N ARG A 110 10.82 -20.99 5.79
CA ARG A 110 10.24 -22.32 6.01
C ARG A 110 11.18 -23.16 6.88
N GLY A 111 10.61 -23.81 7.89
CA GLY A 111 11.37 -24.65 8.83
C GLY A 111 12.02 -23.88 9.97
N LYS A 112 11.97 -22.53 9.97
CA LYS A 112 12.35 -21.74 11.14
C LYS A 112 11.23 -21.77 12.19
N THR A 113 11.60 -21.74 13.47
CA THR A 113 10.66 -21.55 14.57
C THR A 113 10.19 -20.09 14.58
N LEU A 114 8.92 -19.87 14.25
CA LEU A 114 8.31 -18.54 14.21
C LEU A 114 7.63 -18.22 15.53
N ASN A 115 7.76 -16.99 16.01
CA ASN A 115 6.93 -16.49 17.10
C ASN A 115 5.51 -16.11 16.60
N ALA A 116 4.62 -15.72 17.52
CA ALA A 116 3.23 -15.38 17.19
C ALA A 116 3.14 -14.21 16.19
N VAL A 117 3.96 -13.17 16.38
CA VAL A 117 3.99 -11.98 15.51
C VAL A 117 4.49 -12.33 14.11
N GLN A 118 5.54 -13.13 14.00
CA GLN A 118 6.09 -13.61 12.73
C GLN A 118 5.08 -14.51 11.99
N THR A 119 4.33 -15.34 12.72
CA THR A 119 3.30 -16.20 12.13
C THR A 119 2.12 -15.39 11.58
N ASP A 120 1.70 -14.34 12.30
CA ASP A 120 0.72 -13.37 11.80
C ASP A 120 1.24 -12.64 10.55
N LEU A 121 2.50 -12.22 10.56
CA LEU A 121 3.15 -11.58 9.42
C LEU A 121 3.16 -12.49 8.18
N VAL A 122 3.51 -13.78 8.33
CA VAL A 122 3.42 -14.78 7.25
C VAL A 122 1.99 -14.87 6.70
N SER A 123 0.99 -14.84 7.57
CA SER A 123 -0.42 -14.92 7.17
C SER A 123 -0.84 -13.69 6.36
N LYS A 124 -0.44 -12.49 6.79
CA LYS A 124 -0.66 -11.24 6.06
C LYS A 124 0.04 -11.21 4.71
N ILE A 125 1.31 -11.64 4.63
CA ILE A 125 2.04 -11.73 3.36
C ILE A 125 1.30 -12.64 2.38
N LYS A 126 0.85 -13.83 2.83
CA LYS A 126 0.06 -14.75 1.99
C LYS A 126 -1.26 -14.13 1.53
N GLY A 127 -1.93 -13.37 2.40
CA GLY A 127 -3.13 -12.61 2.04
C GLY A 127 -2.87 -11.61 0.93
N PHE A 128 -1.86 -10.75 1.08
CA PHE A 128 -1.50 -9.79 0.04
C PHE A 128 -1.07 -10.44 -1.27
N LEU A 129 -0.36 -11.57 -1.23
CA LEU A 129 0.00 -12.33 -2.44
C LEU A 129 -1.24 -12.89 -3.15
N LYS A 130 -2.21 -13.39 -2.40
CA LYS A 130 -3.49 -13.85 -2.96
C LYS A 130 -4.23 -12.71 -3.63
N ASP A 131 -4.44 -11.60 -2.90
CA ASP A 131 -5.18 -10.45 -3.41
C ASP A 131 -4.47 -9.80 -4.62
N ALA A 132 -3.14 -9.79 -4.63
CA ALA A 132 -2.35 -9.29 -5.76
C ALA A 132 -2.60 -10.11 -7.03
N ARG A 133 -2.63 -11.44 -6.90
CA ARG A 133 -2.92 -12.33 -8.03
C ARG A 133 -4.37 -12.20 -8.50
N GLU A 134 -5.32 -12.06 -7.58
CA GLU A 134 -6.73 -11.83 -7.93
C GLU A 134 -6.91 -10.50 -8.66
N ALA A 135 -6.27 -9.43 -8.19
CA ALA A 135 -6.29 -8.13 -8.87
C ALA A 135 -5.64 -8.20 -10.27
N ALA A 136 -4.53 -8.94 -10.41
CA ALA A 136 -3.88 -9.18 -11.70
C ALA A 136 -4.79 -9.94 -12.68
N GLN A 137 -5.51 -10.95 -12.20
CA GLN A 137 -6.49 -11.71 -12.99
C GLN A 137 -7.68 -10.83 -13.42
N ALA A 138 -8.08 -9.89 -12.56
CA ALA A 138 -9.11 -8.91 -12.88
C ALA A 138 -8.64 -7.77 -13.81
N GLY A 139 -7.35 -7.75 -14.20
CA GLY A 139 -6.76 -6.71 -15.03
C GLY A 139 -6.42 -5.40 -14.29
N ASP A 140 -6.64 -5.34 -12.97
CA ASP A 140 -6.29 -4.19 -12.14
C ASP A 140 -4.82 -4.25 -11.71
N TRP A 141 -3.94 -3.96 -12.67
CA TRP A 141 -2.49 -3.99 -12.46
C TRP A 141 -1.99 -2.95 -11.47
N LYS A 142 -2.71 -1.82 -11.31
CA LYS A 142 -2.37 -0.78 -10.33
C LYS A 142 -2.54 -1.32 -8.91
N ARG A 143 -3.68 -1.95 -8.63
CA ARG A 143 -3.94 -2.60 -7.35
C ARG A 143 -3.02 -3.79 -7.14
N ALA A 144 -2.85 -4.65 -8.15
CA ALA A 144 -1.98 -5.82 -8.09
C ALA A 144 -0.54 -5.45 -7.68
N ARG A 145 0.03 -4.43 -8.35
CA ARG A 145 1.37 -3.89 -8.04
C ARG A 145 1.47 -3.44 -6.60
N SER A 146 0.48 -2.68 -6.12
CA SER A 146 0.50 -2.15 -4.75
C SER A 146 0.45 -3.26 -3.68
N LEU A 147 -0.37 -4.29 -3.90
CA LEU A 147 -0.52 -5.43 -3.00
C LEU A 147 0.73 -6.32 -3.02
N ALA A 148 1.27 -6.58 -4.20
CA ALA A 148 2.51 -7.32 -4.36
C ALA A 148 3.69 -6.60 -3.68
N LYS A 149 3.76 -5.27 -3.80
CA LYS A 149 4.80 -4.47 -3.14
C LYS A 149 4.68 -4.52 -1.62
N LYS A 150 3.46 -4.47 -1.07
CA LYS A 150 3.22 -4.68 0.37
C LYS A 150 3.69 -6.06 0.83
N ALA A 151 3.35 -7.11 0.08
CA ALA A 151 3.80 -8.46 0.37
C ALA A 151 5.34 -8.55 0.36
N GLN A 152 6.00 -7.91 -0.60
CA GLN A 152 7.46 -7.83 -0.67
C GLN A 152 8.03 -7.19 0.60
N VAL A 153 7.61 -5.97 0.94
CA VAL A 153 8.16 -5.25 2.11
C VAL A 153 7.96 -6.06 3.39
N LEU A 154 6.75 -6.57 3.64
CA LEU A 154 6.50 -7.40 4.82
C LEU A 154 7.33 -8.69 4.84
N SER A 155 7.63 -9.27 3.67
CA SER A 155 8.51 -10.44 3.58
C SER A 155 9.97 -10.11 3.89
N GLU A 156 10.44 -8.90 3.51
CA GLU A 156 11.78 -8.42 3.83
C GLU A 156 11.90 -8.18 5.34
N GLU A 157 10.90 -7.54 5.95
CA GLU A 157 10.81 -7.38 7.41
C GLU A 157 10.83 -8.72 8.13
N LEU A 158 10.08 -9.71 7.62
CA LEU A 158 10.08 -11.05 8.19
C LEU A 158 11.49 -11.66 8.14
N THR A 159 12.17 -11.60 7.00
CA THR A 159 13.53 -12.14 6.87
C THR A 159 14.58 -11.40 7.69
N GLY A 160 14.39 -10.09 7.92
CA GLY A 160 15.27 -9.27 8.77
C GLY A 160 15.00 -9.43 10.27
N SER A 161 13.91 -10.09 10.65
CA SER A 161 13.53 -10.36 12.04
C SER A 161 14.12 -11.65 12.62
N PHE A 162 15.12 -12.25 11.95
CA PHE A 162 15.81 -13.48 12.38
C PHE A 162 17.29 -13.23 12.65
#